data_AF-A0ABD0ZM62-F1
#
_entry.id   AF-A0ABD0ZM62-F1
#
_cell.length_a   1.000
_cell.length_b   1.000
_cell.length_c   1.000
_cell.angle_alpha   90.00
_cell.angle_beta   90.00
_cell.angle_gamma   90.00
#
_symmetry.space_group_name_H-M   'P 1'
#
loop_
_entity.id
_entity.type
_entity.pdbx_description
1 polymer ?
#
loop_
_entity_poly.entity_id
_entity_poly.type
_entity_poly.pdbx_seq_one_letter_code
_entity_poly.pdbx_strand_id
1 'polypeptide(L)'
;MGSLDSAHTSSFKGGSETFLRNVFENILKTYLKKNPTAKKIWELVQSVDNEKIFYDHFTFKTLKVDGYGIDSLSSFFMDYGYKVKGEYDFTNKKLRARWFSPPDVHVPDDGHGLGTDPLPQLVLAEVLVDELSPESQEIIKKYLKPEGGKQALLSSTLGSLIWEKPTWTDFKQLAKENEFAAWALIHGYTMNHLAISNHRLKHRFSDIKCLKEYLEEKGFELNKDGGVLKVSQDGLLLQISSISEKLAVEFADGVTQTIPASYVEFIDRLVLPQFKELPHDQIEEFHRRPDFDFDNGKNILDSILFTSND
;
A
#
# COMPACT_ATOMS: atom_id res chain seq x y z
N MET A 1 4.04 -48.41 8.60
CA MET A 1 4.98 -47.39 8.09
C MET A 1 4.15 -46.35 7.36
N GLY A 2 3.59 -45.40 8.12
CA GLY A 2 2.88 -44.25 7.54
C GLY A 2 3.88 -43.12 7.40
N SER A 3 4.00 -42.59 6.19
CA SER A 3 4.83 -41.42 5.87
C SER A 3 4.43 -40.28 6.80
N LEU A 4 5.38 -39.77 7.58
CA LEU A 4 5.21 -38.49 8.23
C LEU A 4 4.99 -37.44 7.14
N ASP A 5 3.91 -36.68 7.25
CA ASP A 5 3.72 -35.44 6.52
C ASP A 5 4.98 -34.59 6.69
N SER A 6 5.72 -34.40 5.61
CA SER A 6 6.82 -33.44 5.61
C SER A 6 6.19 -32.06 5.75
N ALA A 7 6.18 -31.53 6.97
CA ALA A 7 5.89 -30.13 7.20
C ALA A 7 6.76 -29.32 6.23
N HIS A 8 6.12 -28.64 5.27
CA HIS A 8 6.78 -27.66 4.42
C HIS A 8 7.23 -26.51 5.33
N THR A 9 8.33 -26.68 6.06
CA THR A 9 9.00 -25.59 6.74
C THR A 9 9.60 -24.70 5.64
N SER A 10 8.92 -23.60 5.33
CA SER A 10 9.44 -22.59 4.42
C SER A 10 10.80 -22.12 4.93
N SER A 11 11.84 -22.29 4.11
CA SER A 11 13.23 -21.97 4.48
C SER A 11 13.51 -20.47 4.27
N PHE A 12 12.69 -19.60 4.83
CA PHE A 12 12.91 -18.16 4.75
C PHE A 12 14.17 -17.78 5.56
N LYS A 13 15.03 -16.93 4.97
CA LYS A 13 16.23 -16.44 5.65
C LYS A 13 15.87 -15.56 6.85
N GLY A 14 14.75 -14.82 6.74
CA GLY A 14 14.31 -13.85 7.73
C GLY A 14 13.70 -14.45 9.00
N GLY A 15 13.40 -15.74 9.03
CA GLY A 15 12.74 -16.41 10.17
C GLY A 15 11.47 -17.17 9.77
N SER A 16 10.60 -17.47 10.74
CA SER A 16 9.36 -18.23 10.48
C SER A 16 8.31 -17.41 9.72
N GLU A 17 7.51 -18.07 8.88
CA GLU A 17 6.34 -17.45 8.23
C GLU A 17 5.37 -16.79 9.22
N THR A 18 5.14 -17.39 10.40
CA THR A 18 4.31 -16.80 11.46
C THR A 18 4.81 -15.42 11.89
N PHE A 19 6.12 -15.21 11.96
CA PHE A 19 6.69 -13.91 12.29
C PHE A 19 6.42 -12.88 11.19
N LEU A 20 6.58 -13.25 9.92
CA LEU A 20 6.23 -12.39 8.78
C LEU A 20 4.76 -11.98 8.81
N ARG A 21 3.86 -12.93 9.05
CA ARG A 21 2.42 -12.69 9.16
C ARG A 21 2.11 -11.73 10.31
N ASN A 22 2.73 -11.94 11.48
CA ASN A 22 2.62 -11.01 12.60
C ASN A 22 3.13 -9.60 12.27
N VAL A 23 4.21 -9.47 11.48
CA VAL A 23 4.70 -8.17 11.02
C VAL A 23 3.67 -7.47 10.15
N PHE A 24 3.10 -8.16 9.15
CA PHE A 24 2.03 -7.58 8.33
C PHE A 24 0.80 -7.20 9.16
N GLU A 25 0.39 -8.04 10.11
CA GLU A 25 -0.72 -7.73 10.99
C GLU A 25 -0.48 -6.45 11.80
N ASN A 26 0.75 -6.25 12.32
CA ASN A 26 1.07 -5.05 13.07
C ASN A 26 1.11 -3.80 12.18
N ILE A 27 1.64 -3.91 10.96
CA ILE A 27 1.55 -2.83 9.96
C ILE A 27 0.09 -2.45 9.69
N LEU A 28 -0.76 -3.45 9.43
CA LEU A 28 -2.19 -3.24 9.18
C LEU A 28 -2.91 -2.63 10.40
N LYS A 29 -2.70 -3.17 11.61
CA LYS A 29 -3.28 -2.65 12.85
C LYS A 29 -2.90 -1.19 13.06
N THR A 30 -1.64 -0.85 12.83
CA THR A 30 -1.15 0.52 12.92
C THR A 30 -1.79 1.43 11.86
N TYR A 31 -1.88 0.97 10.61
CA TYR A 31 -2.58 1.70 9.55
C TYR A 31 -4.04 1.98 9.92
N LEU A 32 -4.82 0.96 10.31
CA LEU A 32 -6.24 1.13 10.64
C LEU A 32 -6.44 2.02 11.87
N LYS A 33 -5.51 1.96 12.84
CA LYS A 33 -5.53 2.85 14.01
C LYS A 33 -5.30 4.31 13.63
N LYS A 34 -4.36 4.58 12.71
CA LYS A 34 -4.00 5.93 12.29
C LYS A 34 -4.98 6.52 11.27
N ASN A 35 -5.80 5.68 10.61
CA ASN A 35 -6.69 6.06 9.52
C ASN A 35 -8.13 5.62 9.82
N PRO A 36 -8.89 6.39 10.64
CA PRO A 36 -10.26 6.04 11.04
C PRO A 36 -11.24 5.85 9.88
N THR A 37 -11.09 6.59 8.79
CA THR A 37 -11.96 6.45 7.61
C THR A 37 -11.68 5.14 6.91
N ALA A 38 -10.40 4.83 6.68
CA ALA A 38 -9.98 3.54 6.14
C ALA A 38 -10.46 2.38 7.01
N LYS A 39 -10.38 2.52 8.34
CA LYS A 39 -10.89 1.53 9.28
C LYS A 39 -12.40 1.32 9.15
N LYS A 40 -13.20 2.39 9.06
CA LYS A 40 -14.65 2.28 8.85
C LYS A 40 -14.99 1.55 7.55
N ILE A 41 -14.28 1.86 6.47
CA ILE A 41 -14.45 1.17 5.18
C ILE A 41 -14.10 -0.32 5.32
N TRP A 42 -12.97 -0.63 5.95
CA TRP A 42 -12.50 -1.99 6.18
C TRP A 42 -13.47 -2.81 7.06
N GLU A 43 -14.03 -2.22 8.12
CA GLU A 43 -15.05 -2.83 8.97
C GLU A 43 -16.38 -2.99 8.23
N LEU A 44 -16.77 -2.00 7.42
CA LEU A 44 -17.99 -2.04 6.63
C LEU A 44 -17.97 -3.20 5.63
N VAL A 45 -16.87 -3.39 4.91
CA VAL A 45 -16.73 -4.49 3.95
C VAL A 45 -16.86 -5.85 4.65
N GLN A 46 -16.19 -6.03 5.80
CA GLN A 46 -16.33 -7.25 6.62
C GLN A 46 -17.73 -7.49 7.17
N SER A 47 -18.47 -6.42 7.50
CA SER A 47 -19.79 -6.55 8.12
C SER A 47 -20.84 -7.19 7.21
N VAL A 48 -20.58 -7.22 5.90
CA VAL A 48 -21.46 -7.89 4.93
C VAL A 48 -21.14 -9.38 4.95
N ASP A 49 -22.06 -10.18 5.48
CA ASP A 49 -22.00 -11.65 5.54
C ASP A 49 -20.72 -12.24 6.17
N ASN A 50 -20.08 -11.49 7.09
CA ASN A 50 -18.78 -11.83 7.67
C ASN A 50 -17.70 -12.06 6.60
N GLU A 51 -17.66 -11.16 5.61
CA GLU A 51 -16.72 -11.22 4.49
C GLU A 51 -15.28 -11.35 4.97
N LYS A 52 -14.52 -12.25 4.34
CA LYS A 52 -13.08 -12.40 4.60
C LYS A 52 -12.33 -11.44 3.69
N ILE A 53 -11.58 -10.50 4.27
CA ILE A 53 -10.80 -9.54 3.48
C ILE A 53 -9.49 -10.17 3.03
N PHE A 54 -9.29 -10.22 1.72
CA PHE A 54 -8.03 -10.55 1.09
C PHE A 54 -7.32 -9.28 0.64
N TYR A 55 -6.01 -9.23 0.88
CA TYR A 55 -5.19 -8.07 0.55
C TYR A 55 -4.47 -8.29 -0.78
N ASP A 56 -4.75 -7.41 -1.74
CA ASP A 56 -4.07 -7.42 -3.04
C ASP A 56 -2.62 -6.99 -2.87
N HIS A 57 -2.45 -5.82 -2.26
CA HIS A 57 -1.14 -5.24 -2.04
C HIS A 57 -1.13 -4.20 -0.91
N PHE A 58 0.06 -3.97 -0.35
CA PHE A 58 0.35 -2.88 0.59
C PHE A 58 1.36 -1.91 -0.01
N THR A 59 1.17 -0.61 0.24
CA THR A 59 2.02 0.42 -0.35
C THR A 59 2.73 1.29 0.66
N PHE A 60 3.93 1.74 0.30
CA PHE A 60 4.76 2.57 1.13
C PHE A 60 5.43 3.68 0.33
N LYS A 61 5.66 4.81 0.99
CA LYS A 61 6.34 5.97 0.44
C LYS A 61 7.63 6.20 1.22
N THR A 62 8.69 6.47 0.50
CA THR A 62 10.05 6.57 1.04
C THR A 62 10.81 7.74 0.39
N LEU A 63 11.97 8.05 0.92
CA LEU A 63 12.84 9.13 0.44
C LEU A 63 14.19 8.53 0.06
N LYS A 64 14.57 8.59 -1.21
CA LYS A 64 15.84 8.02 -1.68
C LYS A 64 17.01 8.93 -1.30
N VAL A 65 17.44 8.82 -0.05
CA VAL A 65 18.58 9.55 0.51
C VAL A 65 19.08 8.80 1.74
N ASP A 66 20.40 8.69 1.93
CA ASP A 66 21.05 8.22 3.15
C ASP A 66 20.48 6.93 3.79
N GLY A 67 20.07 5.98 2.94
CA GLY A 67 19.52 4.68 3.37
C GLY A 67 18.04 4.68 3.73
N TYR A 68 17.27 5.72 3.38
CA TYR A 68 15.82 5.82 3.63
C TYR A 68 14.91 5.44 2.45
N GLY A 69 15.49 5.01 1.31
CA GLY A 69 14.74 4.65 0.10
C GLY A 69 14.01 3.31 0.18
N ILE A 70 13.62 2.76 -0.97
CA ILE A 70 12.89 1.48 -1.08
C ILE A 70 13.60 0.35 -0.30
N ASP A 71 14.92 0.30 -0.40
CA ASP A 71 15.74 -0.78 0.15
C ASP A 71 15.73 -0.83 1.68
N SER A 72 15.38 0.27 2.35
CA SER A 72 15.29 0.34 3.81
C SER A 72 14.18 -0.54 4.38
N LEU A 73 13.11 -0.77 3.59
CA LEU A 73 11.95 -1.56 3.95
C LEU A 73 11.92 -2.89 3.17
N SER A 74 12.26 -2.89 1.88
CA SER A 74 12.17 -4.10 1.04
C SER A 74 13.12 -5.21 1.46
N SER A 75 14.30 -4.86 2.00
CA SER A 75 15.33 -5.84 2.40
C SER A 75 14.77 -6.89 3.37
N PHE A 76 13.96 -6.46 4.34
CA PHE A 76 13.28 -7.37 5.27
C PHE A 76 12.41 -8.38 4.53
N PHE A 77 11.53 -7.91 3.63
CA PHE A 77 10.61 -8.78 2.91
C PHE A 77 11.34 -9.71 1.93
N MET A 78 12.45 -9.26 1.35
CA MET A 78 13.29 -10.08 0.48
C MET A 78 13.95 -11.24 1.24
N ASP A 79 14.28 -11.09 2.52
CA ASP A 79 14.74 -12.20 3.36
C ASP A 79 13.64 -13.26 3.62
N TYR A 80 12.38 -12.88 3.41
CA TYR A 80 11.22 -13.76 3.38
C TYR A 80 10.85 -14.22 1.96
N GLY A 81 11.70 -14.02 0.96
CA GLY A 81 11.51 -14.56 -0.38
C GLY A 81 10.61 -13.71 -1.30
N TYR A 82 10.24 -12.48 -0.89
CA TYR A 82 9.67 -11.53 -1.83
C TYR A 82 10.65 -11.22 -2.97
N LYS A 83 10.13 -11.04 -4.19
CA LYS A 83 10.94 -10.81 -5.39
C LYS A 83 10.51 -9.52 -6.09
N VAL A 84 11.47 -8.69 -6.47
CA VAL A 84 11.21 -7.55 -7.36
C VAL A 84 10.69 -8.09 -8.69
N LYS A 85 9.58 -7.52 -9.17
CA LYS A 85 8.95 -7.94 -10.43
C LYS A 85 8.84 -6.83 -11.46
N GLY A 86 8.77 -5.57 -11.03
CA GLY A 86 8.75 -4.42 -11.94
C GLY A 86 9.16 -3.13 -11.24
N GLU A 87 9.58 -2.18 -12.06
CA GLU A 87 9.95 -0.82 -11.67
C GLU A 87 9.25 0.17 -12.61
N TYR A 88 8.78 1.28 -12.05
CA TYR A 88 8.11 2.36 -12.76
C TYR A 88 8.76 3.69 -12.38
N ASP A 89 9.28 4.41 -13.37
CA ASP A 89 9.82 5.76 -13.18
C ASP A 89 8.79 6.81 -13.60
N PHE A 90 8.51 7.75 -12.69
CA PHE A 90 7.65 8.91 -12.94
C PHE A 90 8.53 10.16 -13.00
N THR A 91 9.25 10.34 -14.11
CA THR A 91 10.26 11.41 -14.28
C THR A 91 9.72 12.79 -13.92
N ASN A 92 8.49 13.11 -14.36
CA ASN A 92 7.87 14.41 -14.08
C ASN A 92 7.58 14.64 -12.60
N LYS A 93 7.39 13.57 -11.81
CA LYS A 93 7.14 13.65 -10.36
C LYS A 93 8.43 13.45 -9.54
N LYS A 94 9.57 13.16 -10.19
CA LYS A 94 10.85 12.79 -9.54
C LYS A 94 10.67 11.58 -8.61
N LEU A 95 9.84 10.62 -9.03
CA LEU A 95 9.48 9.43 -8.25
C LEU A 95 9.87 8.16 -8.99
N ARG A 96 10.16 7.12 -8.22
CA ARG A 96 10.28 5.74 -8.68
C ARG A 96 9.43 4.84 -7.82
N ALA A 97 8.83 3.81 -8.40
CA ALA A 97 8.16 2.74 -7.66
C ALA A 97 8.69 1.37 -8.08
N ARG A 98 8.78 0.44 -7.14
CA ARG A 98 9.02 -0.98 -7.39
C ARG A 98 7.92 -1.80 -6.76
N TRP A 99 7.52 -2.88 -7.42
CA TRP A 99 6.61 -3.85 -6.83
C TRP A 99 7.24 -5.21 -6.66
N PHE A 100 6.79 -5.90 -5.61
CA PHE A 100 7.35 -7.15 -5.13
C PHE A 100 6.27 -8.21 -5.06
N SER A 101 6.47 -9.35 -5.73
CA SER A 101 5.59 -10.51 -5.57
C SER A 101 5.91 -11.24 -4.27
N PRO A 102 4.90 -11.76 -3.56
CA PRO A 102 5.10 -12.59 -2.37
C PRO A 102 5.78 -13.93 -2.71
N PRO A 103 6.39 -14.60 -1.71
CA PRO A 103 6.79 -15.99 -1.83
C PRO A 103 5.56 -16.91 -1.88
N ASP A 104 5.76 -18.14 -2.36
CA ASP A 104 4.75 -19.20 -2.22
C ASP A 104 4.70 -19.62 -0.74
N VAL A 105 3.51 -19.53 -0.14
CA VAL A 105 3.23 -19.95 1.25
C VAL A 105 2.10 -20.97 1.26
N HIS A 106 2.11 -21.87 2.25
CA HIS A 106 0.98 -22.76 2.45
C HIS A 106 -0.20 -21.96 3.01
N VAL A 107 -1.35 -22.09 2.37
CA VAL A 107 -2.61 -21.42 2.74
C VAL A 107 -3.57 -22.54 3.16
N PRO A 108 -3.88 -22.69 4.47
CA PRO A 108 -4.86 -23.68 4.93
C PRO A 108 -6.27 -23.35 4.41
N ASP A 109 -7.04 -24.36 4.01
CA ASP A 109 -8.37 -24.20 3.40
C ASP A 109 -9.39 -23.48 4.31
N ASP A 110 -9.21 -23.54 5.64
CA ASP A 110 -10.09 -22.93 6.64
C ASP A 110 -9.58 -21.57 7.18
N GLY A 111 -8.41 -21.15 6.70
CA GLY A 111 -7.76 -19.89 7.01
C GLY A 111 -8.59 -18.63 6.74
N HIS A 112 -8.35 -17.57 7.52
CA HIS A 112 -8.72 -16.20 7.19
C HIS A 112 -7.75 -15.16 7.76
N GLY A 113 -7.62 -14.05 7.05
CA GLY A 113 -6.76 -12.92 7.39
C GLY A 113 -5.28 -13.16 7.09
N LEU A 114 -4.44 -12.16 7.39
CA LEU A 114 -2.98 -12.24 7.21
C LEU A 114 -2.32 -13.45 7.90
N GLY A 115 -3.02 -14.10 8.85
CA GLY A 115 -2.57 -15.33 9.50
C GLY A 115 -2.59 -16.59 8.62
N THR A 116 -3.40 -16.63 7.56
CA THR A 116 -3.61 -17.86 6.77
C THR A 116 -3.97 -17.65 5.30
N ASP A 117 -4.21 -16.40 4.85
CA ASP A 117 -4.46 -16.05 3.44
C ASP A 117 -3.17 -15.92 2.62
N PRO A 118 -3.26 -15.84 1.28
CA PRO A 118 -2.14 -15.40 0.44
C PRO A 118 -1.56 -14.08 0.94
N LEU A 119 -0.23 -13.97 0.91
CA LEU A 119 0.46 -12.76 1.32
C LEU A 119 0.24 -11.64 0.27
N PRO A 120 0.10 -10.38 0.69
CA PRO A 120 -0.09 -9.27 -0.23
C PRO A 120 1.17 -9.03 -1.07
N GLN A 121 0.99 -8.53 -2.30
CA GLN A 121 2.09 -7.89 -3.02
C GLN A 121 2.52 -6.62 -2.27
N LEU A 122 3.72 -6.10 -2.56
CA LEU A 122 4.17 -4.83 -2.01
C LEU A 122 4.49 -3.84 -3.12
N VAL A 123 4.09 -2.58 -2.95
CA VAL A 123 4.52 -1.48 -3.84
C VAL A 123 5.23 -0.43 -2.99
N LEU A 124 6.52 -0.25 -3.25
CA LEU A 124 7.34 0.71 -2.53
C LEU A 124 7.77 1.79 -3.50
N ALA A 125 7.45 3.05 -3.17
CA ALA A 125 7.81 4.20 -3.97
C ALA A 125 8.78 5.11 -3.22
N GLU A 126 9.70 5.74 -3.94
CA GLU A 126 10.72 6.65 -3.43
C GLU A 126 10.77 7.95 -4.23
N VAL A 127 10.95 9.07 -3.51
CA VAL A 127 11.34 10.34 -4.12
C VAL A 127 12.83 10.32 -4.40
N LEU A 128 13.21 10.69 -5.61
CA LEU A 128 14.60 10.90 -5.99
C LEU A 128 15.08 12.24 -5.41
N VAL A 129 15.51 12.22 -4.15
CA VAL A 129 15.81 13.45 -3.38
C VAL A 129 16.87 14.32 -4.06
N ASP A 130 17.87 13.70 -4.67
CA ASP A 130 18.94 14.42 -5.38
C ASP A 130 18.46 15.17 -6.64
N GLU A 131 17.24 14.87 -7.13
CA GLU A 131 16.61 15.60 -8.23
C GLU A 131 15.74 16.78 -7.76
N LEU A 132 15.52 16.93 -6.45
CA LEU A 132 14.81 18.08 -5.86
C LEU A 132 15.69 19.33 -5.82
N SER A 133 15.08 20.50 -5.62
CA SER A 133 15.83 21.73 -5.39
C SER A 133 16.77 21.62 -4.18
N PRO A 134 17.89 22.38 -4.15
CA PRO A 134 18.78 22.40 -2.99
C PRO A 134 18.06 22.72 -1.67
N GLU A 135 17.08 23.62 -1.69
CA GLU A 135 16.27 23.97 -0.53
C GLU A 135 15.48 22.76 0.01
N SER A 136 14.79 22.03 -0.86
CA SER A 136 14.05 20.81 -0.46
C SER A 136 14.98 19.70 0.01
N GLN A 137 16.16 19.56 -0.60
CA GLN A 137 17.18 18.60 -0.13
C GLN A 137 17.67 18.95 1.27
N GLU A 138 17.95 20.22 1.55
CA GLU A 138 18.35 20.70 2.87
C GLU A 138 17.26 20.47 3.92
N ILE A 139 15.99 20.74 3.57
CA ILE A 139 14.85 20.45 4.44
C ILE A 139 14.79 18.96 4.77
N ILE A 140 14.90 18.07 3.79
CA ILE A 140 14.85 16.62 4.03
C ILE A 140 16.04 16.18 4.90
N LYS A 141 17.26 16.60 4.54
CA LYS A 141 18.49 16.24 5.25
C LYS A 141 18.56 16.80 6.68
N LYS A 142 17.82 17.86 6.99
CA LYS A 142 17.67 18.39 8.36
C LYS A 142 17.09 17.37 9.33
N TYR A 143 16.18 16.51 8.87
CA TYR A 143 15.48 15.53 9.72
C TYR A 143 16.15 14.15 9.73
N LEU A 144 16.70 13.75 8.58
CA LEU A 144 17.23 12.41 8.39
C LEU A 144 18.65 12.30 8.93
N LYS A 145 18.96 11.17 9.56
CA LYS A 145 20.31 10.84 10.02
C LYS A 145 20.87 9.71 9.16
N PRO A 146 22.14 9.74 8.74
CA PRO A 146 22.73 8.67 7.95
C PRO A 146 22.42 7.29 8.52
N GLU A 147 21.96 6.37 7.67
CA GLU A 147 21.63 4.97 8.00
C GLU A 147 20.44 4.78 8.96
N GLY A 148 19.72 5.85 9.34
CA GLY A 148 18.55 5.73 10.21
C GLY A 148 17.40 4.92 9.60
N GLY A 149 17.34 4.82 8.27
CA GLY A 149 16.36 4.01 7.53
C GLY A 149 16.38 2.52 7.89
N LYS A 150 17.44 2.00 8.53
CA LYS A 150 17.46 0.64 9.10
C LYS A 150 16.32 0.36 10.09
N GLN A 151 15.70 1.41 10.64
CA GLN A 151 14.55 1.31 11.53
C GLN A 151 13.19 1.34 10.81
N ALA A 152 13.16 1.31 9.47
CA ALA A 152 11.93 1.48 8.67
C ALA A 152 10.82 0.49 9.03
N LEU A 153 11.15 -0.80 9.18
CA LEU A 153 10.15 -1.81 9.54
C LEU A 153 9.58 -1.58 10.95
N LEU A 154 10.44 -1.25 11.91
CA LEU A 154 10.02 -0.95 13.28
C LEU A 154 9.17 0.33 13.32
N SER A 155 9.55 1.35 12.55
CA SER A 155 8.77 2.57 12.36
C SER A 155 7.38 2.28 11.78
N SER A 156 7.29 1.42 10.75
CA SER A 156 6.03 1.04 10.11
C SER A 156 5.11 0.29 11.07
N THR A 157 5.64 -0.68 11.83
CA THR A 157 4.88 -1.48 12.81
C THR A 157 4.42 -0.65 14.01
N LEU A 158 5.25 0.27 14.52
CA LEU A 158 4.90 1.15 15.65
C LEU A 158 4.05 2.36 15.26
N GLY A 159 4.11 2.77 13.98
CA GLY A 159 3.45 3.97 13.49
C GLY A 159 4.14 5.27 13.91
N SER A 160 5.44 5.23 14.14
CA SER A 160 6.25 6.36 14.64
C SER A 160 7.26 6.82 13.60
N LEU A 161 7.59 8.12 13.60
CA LEU A 161 8.69 8.64 12.79
C LEU A 161 10.04 8.18 13.37
N ILE A 162 11.01 7.95 12.48
CA ILE A 162 12.41 7.67 12.87
C ILE A 162 13.14 8.97 13.22
N TRP A 163 12.64 10.10 12.71
CA TRP A 163 13.16 11.44 12.91
C TRP A 163 12.20 12.28 13.77
N GLU A 164 12.68 13.44 14.20
CA GLU A 164 11.86 14.43 14.90
C GLU A 164 10.72 14.93 14.02
N LYS A 165 9.57 15.24 14.63
CA LYS A 165 8.42 15.72 13.87
C LYS A 165 8.79 17.00 13.08
N PRO A 166 8.43 17.12 11.79
CA PRO A 166 8.65 18.34 11.02
C PRO A 166 7.91 19.57 11.56
N THR A 167 8.45 20.75 11.28
CA THR A 167 7.73 22.03 11.44
C THR A 167 6.74 22.24 10.29
N TRP A 168 5.68 23.01 10.52
CA TRP A 168 4.75 23.38 9.46
C TRP A 168 5.44 24.17 8.35
N THR A 169 6.38 25.06 8.71
CA THR A 169 7.15 25.82 7.72
C THR A 169 7.90 24.93 6.74
N ASP A 170 8.64 23.94 7.25
CA ASP A 170 9.42 23.02 6.41
C ASP A 170 8.51 22.13 5.57
N PHE A 171 7.45 21.59 6.19
CA PHE A 171 6.46 20.78 5.50
C PHE A 171 5.81 21.55 4.34
N LYS A 172 5.35 22.78 4.59
CA LYS A 172 4.70 23.61 3.58
C LYS A 172 5.66 23.98 2.46
N GLN A 173 6.93 24.25 2.76
CA GLN A 173 7.91 24.57 1.74
C GLN A 173 8.20 23.34 0.86
N LEU A 174 8.40 22.17 1.47
CA LEU A 174 8.60 20.93 0.72
C LEU A 174 7.38 20.54 -0.13
N ALA A 175 6.17 20.72 0.41
CA ALA A 175 4.93 20.39 -0.29
C ALA A 175 4.70 21.23 -1.54
N LYS A 176 5.21 22.48 -1.60
CA LYS A 176 5.13 23.31 -2.82
C LYS A 176 5.90 22.71 -4.00
N GLU A 177 7.00 22.01 -3.74
CA GLU A 177 7.79 21.37 -4.79
C GLU A 177 7.34 19.93 -5.02
N ASN A 178 7.21 19.16 -3.93
CA ASN A 178 6.93 17.74 -4.01
C ASN A 178 6.06 17.29 -2.83
N GLU A 179 4.76 17.23 -3.09
CA GLU A 179 3.76 16.75 -2.16
C GLU A 179 4.05 15.33 -1.65
N PHE A 180 4.53 14.43 -2.52
CA PHE A 180 4.89 13.08 -2.10
C PHE A 180 6.01 13.09 -1.07
N ALA A 181 7.04 13.93 -1.24
CA ALA A 181 8.12 14.09 -0.29
C ALA A 181 7.63 14.66 1.04
N ALA A 182 6.75 15.67 1.02
CA ALA A 182 6.15 16.23 2.22
C ALA A 182 5.30 15.18 2.96
N TRP A 183 4.52 14.38 2.24
CA TRP A 183 3.76 13.26 2.79
C TRP A 183 4.68 12.24 3.48
N ALA A 184 5.75 11.80 2.79
CA ALA A 184 6.71 10.86 3.33
C ALA A 184 7.43 11.42 4.58
N LEU A 185 7.73 12.72 4.59
CA LEU A 185 8.40 13.38 5.72
C LEU A 185 7.53 13.43 6.99
N ILE A 186 6.21 13.67 6.86
CA ILE A 186 5.31 13.79 8.03
C ILE A 186 4.72 12.44 8.49
N HIS A 187 4.55 11.48 7.57
CA HIS A 187 3.95 10.17 7.87
C HIS A 187 4.97 9.03 8.02
N GLY A 188 6.21 9.23 7.55
CA GLY A 188 7.29 8.23 7.60
C GLY A 188 6.92 6.94 6.86
N TYR A 189 7.27 5.80 7.44
CA TYR A 189 6.97 4.47 6.89
C TYR A 189 5.57 3.94 7.23
N THR A 190 4.63 4.82 7.56
CA THR A 190 3.21 4.44 7.66
C THR A 190 2.76 3.91 6.29
N MET A 191 2.04 2.78 6.26
CA MET A 191 1.46 2.25 5.02
C MET A 191 0.58 3.33 4.37
N ASN A 192 0.80 3.61 3.09
CA ASN A 192 0.08 4.67 2.39
C ASN A 192 -1.34 4.25 2.00
N HIS A 193 -1.51 3.02 1.55
CA HIS A 193 -2.81 2.40 1.41
C HIS A 193 -2.69 0.88 1.50
N LEU A 194 -3.79 0.26 1.93
CA LEU A 194 -4.05 -1.14 1.65
C LEU A 194 -4.95 -1.23 0.43
N ALA A 195 -4.78 -2.28 -0.35
CA ALA A 195 -5.68 -2.65 -1.43
C ALA A 195 -6.38 -3.97 -1.11
N ILE A 196 -7.70 -4.01 -1.28
CA ILE A 196 -8.53 -5.20 -1.08
C ILE A 196 -8.74 -5.89 -2.43
N SER A 197 -8.53 -7.20 -2.49
CA SER A 197 -8.83 -8.02 -3.68
C SER A 197 -10.33 -8.30 -3.76
N ASN A 198 -11.04 -7.51 -4.55
CA ASN A 198 -12.49 -7.64 -4.75
C ASN A 198 -12.88 -9.01 -5.29
N HIS A 199 -12.16 -9.51 -6.30
CA HIS A 199 -12.41 -10.80 -6.95
C HIS A 199 -12.34 -12.02 -6.01
N ARG A 200 -11.88 -11.83 -4.76
CA ARG A 200 -11.82 -12.85 -3.71
C ARG A 200 -12.92 -12.70 -2.66
N LEU A 201 -13.60 -11.56 -2.63
CA LEU A 201 -14.76 -11.35 -1.77
C LEU A 201 -15.93 -12.20 -2.29
N LYS A 202 -16.84 -12.57 -1.40
CA LYS A 202 -18.05 -13.30 -1.75
C LYS A 202 -19.16 -12.36 -2.19
N HIS A 203 -20.25 -12.97 -2.65
CA HIS A 203 -21.50 -12.29 -3.00
C HIS A 203 -21.26 -11.14 -4.01
N ARG A 204 -22.00 -10.04 -3.84
CA ARG A 204 -21.98 -8.91 -4.78
C ARG A 204 -20.67 -8.11 -4.77
N PHE A 205 -19.83 -8.22 -3.74
CA PHE A 205 -18.58 -7.43 -3.70
C PHE A 205 -17.44 -8.03 -4.52
N SER A 206 -17.64 -9.25 -5.04
CA SER A 206 -16.82 -9.83 -6.12
C SER A 206 -16.88 -9.03 -7.44
N ASP A 207 -17.85 -8.13 -7.59
CA ASP A 207 -17.91 -7.13 -8.64
C ASP A 207 -17.57 -5.75 -8.06
N ILE A 208 -16.43 -5.18 -8.48
CA ILE A 208 -15.98 -3.85 -8.05
C ILE A 208 -17.01 -2.74 -8.32
N LYS A 209 -17.91 -2.89 -9.32
CA LYS A 209 -18.97 -1.90 -9.58
C LYS A 209 -20.04 -1.93 -8.50
N CYS A 210 -20.46 -3.11 -8.06
CA CYS A 210 -21.38 -3.25 -6.94
C CYS A 210 -20.76 -2.73 -5.64
N LEU A 211 -19.46 -2.94 -5.42
CA LEU A 211 -18.77 -2.35 -4.27
C LEU A 211 -18.72 -0.82 -4.37
N LYS A 212 -18.37 -0.26 -5.53
CA LYS A 212 -18.38 1.20 -5.77
C LYS A 212 -19.72 1.81 -5.38
N GLU A 213 -20.81 1.29 -5.92
CA GLU A 213 -22.18 1.77 -5.64
C GLU A 213 -22.48 1.69 -4.15
N TYR A 214 -22.12 0.58 -3.50
CA TYR A 214 -22.34 0.41 -2.07
C TYR A 214 -21.55 1.40 -1.21
N LEU A 215 -20.29 1.70 -1.55
CA LEU A 215 -19.49 2.70 -0.84
C LEU A 215 -20.08 4.10 -0.99
N GLU A 216 -20.55 4.45 -2.19
CA GLU A 216 -21.22 5.73 -2.47
C GLU A 216 -22.55 5.83 -1.69
N GLU A 217 -23.36 4.78 -1.66
CA GLU A 217 -24.61 4.70 -0.85
C GLU A 217 -24.35 4.89 0.65
N LYS A 218 -23.18 4.46 1.14
CA LYS A 218 -22.76 4.63 2.53
C LYS A 218 -22.12 5.99 2.81
N GLY A 219 -22.03 6.85 1.79
CA GLY A 219 -21.54 8.22 1.92
C GLY A 219 -20.02 8.35 1.87
N PHE A 220 -19.30 7.33 1.39
CA PHE A 220 -17.86 7.44 1.15
C PHE A 220 -17.58 8.09 -0.19
N GLU A 221 -16.69 9.08 -0.19
CA GLU A 221 -16.21 9.72 -1.41
C GLU A 221 -15.08 8.91 -2.04
N LEU A 222 -15.22 8.61 -3.34
CA LEU A 222 -14.22 7.89 -4.13
C LEU A 222 -13.41 8.87 -4.98
N ASN A 223 -12.14 8.53 -5.23
CA ASN A 223 -11.25 9.34 -6.06
C ASN A 223 -11.78 9.37 -7.52
N LYS A 224 -11.96 10.57 -8.07
CA LYS A 224 -12.46 10.84 -9.42
C LYS A 224 -11.37 11.10 -10.46
N ASP A 225 -10.10 11.23 -10.07
CA ASP A 225 -8.98 11.45 -10.98
C ASP A 225 -8.83 10.26 -11.93
N GLY A 226 -8.86 10.51 -13.24
CA GLY A 226 -8.90 9.46 -14.26
C GLY A 226 -10.23 8.68 -14.31
N GLY A 227 -11.30 9.20 -13.70
CA GLY A 227 -12.59 8.52 -13.51
C GLY A 227 -12.63 7.72 -12.21
N VAL A 228 -13.84 7.46 -11.67
CA VAL A 228 -13.95 6.71 -10.39
C VAL A 228 -13.43 5.28 -10.53
N LEU A 229 -13.84 4.59 -11.59
CA LEU A 229 -13.36 3.27 -11.97
C LEU A 229 -12.22 3.42 -12.98
N LYS A 230 -11.00 3.12 -12.55
CA LYS A 230 -9.82 3.05 -13.41
C LYS A 230 -9.75 1.66 -14.00
N VAL A 231 -9.52 1.58 -15.30
CA VAL A 231 -9.42 0.31 -16.05
C VAL A 231 -8.12 0.35 -16.82
N SER A 232 -7.28 -0.67 -16.64
CA SER A 232 -6.03 -0.79 -17.38
C SER A 232 -6.27 -0.86 -18.88
N GLN A 233 -5.21 -0.58 -19.66
CA GLN A 233 -5.31 -0.58 -21.12
C GLN A 233 -5.76 -1.93 -21.70
N ASP A 234 -5.37 -3.04 -21.07
CA ASP A 234 -5.78 -4.40 -21.44
C ASP A 234 -7.19 -4.79 -20.94
N GLY A 235 -7.81 -3.95 -20.11
CA GLY A 235 -9.12 -4.18 -19.54
C GLY A 235 -9.16 -5.22 -18.42
N LEU A 236 -8.00 -5.70 -17.95
CA LEU A 236 -7.90 -6.83 -17.02
C LEU A 236 -7.60 -6.44 -15.57
N LEU A 237 -7.35 -5.16 -15.30
CA LEU A 237 -7.15 -4.61 -13.97
C LEU A 237 -8.11 -3.43 -13.75
N LEU A 238 -8.99 -3.58 -12.77
CA LEU A 238 -9.99 -2.59 -12.41
C LEU A 238 -9.71 -2.08 -11.00
N GLN A 239 -9.74 -0.77 -10.82
CA GLN A 239 -9.32 -0.14 -9.56
C GLN A 239 -10.28 0.99 -9.18
N ILE A 240 -10.69 1.04 -7.92
CA ILE A 240 -11.33 2.20 -7.29
C ILE A 240 -10.60 2.48 -5.97
N SER A 241 -10.57 3.73 -5.55
CA SER A 241 -9.99 4.11 -4.26
C SER A 241 -10.85 5.15 -3.55
N SER A 242 -10.82 5.15 -2.23
CA SER A 242 -11.36 6.27 -1.46
C SER A 242 -10.48 7.51 -1.69
N ILE A 243 -11.04 8.70 -1.49
CA ILE A 243 -10.20 9.89 -1.32
C ILE A 243 -9.34 9.70 -0.06
N SER A 244 -8.11 10.25 -0.06
CA SER A 244 -7.30 10.28 1.16
C SER A 244 -8.05 10.98 2.27
N GLU A 245 -8.16 10.31 3.42
CA GLU A 245 -8.67 10.99 4.59
C GLU A 245 -7.74 12.12 5.00
N LYS A 246 -8.31 13.19 5.56
CA LYS A 246 -7.54 14.33 6.05
C LYS A 246 -7.58 14.34 7.57
N LEU A 247 -6.41 14.36 8.20
CA LEU A 247 -6.24 14.29 9.64
C LEU A 247 -5.64 15.59 10.16
N ALA A 248 -6.10 16.03 11.33
CA ALA A 248 -5.46 17.12 12.05
C ALA A 248 -4.10 16.64 12.59
N VAL A 249 -3.03 17.34 12.20
CA VAL A 249 -1.66 17.08 12.62
C VAL A 249 -1.10 18.33 13.25
N GLU A 250 -0.68 18.22 14.51
CA GLU A 250 0.13 19.24 15.19
C GLU A 250 1.60 19.04 14.83
N PHE A 251 2.23 20.05 14.24
CA PHE A 251 3.64 20.09 13.83
C PHE A 251 4.56 20.49 15.00
N ALA A 252 5.87 20.32 14.84
CA ALA A 252 6.83 20.61 15.92
C ALA A 252 6.93 22.08 16.34
N ASP A 253 6.48 23.00 15.49
CA ASP A 253 6.36 24.43 15.78
C ASP A 253 5.00 24.82 16.40
N GLY A 254 4.20 23.83 16.84
CA GLY A 254 2.91 24.03 17.51
C GLY A 254 1.76 24.40 16.58
N VAL A 255 2.01 24.50 15.27
CA VAL A 255 0.97 24.75 14.28
C VAL A 255 0.18 23.46 14.04
N THR A 256 -1.16 23.52 14.07
CA THR A 256 -2.02 22.40 13.69
C THR A 256 -2.64 22.64 12.32
N GLN A 257 -2.52 21.67 11.41
CA GLN A 257 -3.15 21.70 10.09
C GLN A 257 -3.81 20.37 9.76
N THR A 258 -4.86 20.43 8.95
CA THR A 258 -5.55 19.24 8.45
C THR A 258 -4.94 18.84 7.11
N ILE A 259 -4.25 17.70 7.08
CA ILE A 259 -3.49 17.24 5.92
C ILE A 259 -3.93 15.82 5.47
N PRO A 260 -3.86 15.50 4.16
CA PRO A 260 -3.96 14.13 3.65
C PRO A 260 -3.10 13.13 4.42
N ALA A 261 -3.69 11.98 4.71
CA ALA A 261 -3.05 10.82 5.31
C ALA A 261 -3.12 9.63 4.34
N SER A 262 -3.88 8.59 4.66
CA SER A 262 -3.95 7.37 3.86
C SER A 262 -5.33 7.20 3.23
N TYR A 263 -5.46 6.23 2.33
CA TYR A 263 -6.72 5.82 1.71
C TYR A 263 -6.79 4.30 1.60
N VAL A 264 -7.96 3.79 1.22
CA VAL A 264 -8.17 2.37 0.88
C VAL A 264 -8.37 2.24 -0.62
N GLU A 265 -7.80 1.20 -1.19
CA GLU A 265 -7.99 0.81 -2.58
C GLU A 265 -8.71 -0.55 -2.68
N PHE A 266 -9.35 -0.75 -3.82
CA PHE A 266 -10.12 -1.94 -4.19
C PHE A 266 -9.74 -2.34 -5.60
N ILE A 267 -9.41 -3.62 -5.77
CA ILE A 267 -8.78 -4.15 -6.97
C ILE A 267 -9.55 -5.38 -7.47
N ASP A 268 -9.90 -5.37 -8.74
CA ASP A 268 -10.34 -6.55 -9.47
C ASP A 268 -9.29 -6.95 -10.51
N ARG A 269 -8.69 -8.14 -10.32
CA ARG A 269 -7.81 -8.77 -11.30
C ARG A 269 -8.60 -9.79 -12.11
N LEU A 270 -8.84 -9.49 -13.39
CA LEU A 270 -9.58 -10.38 -14.27
C LEU A 270 -8.71 -11.53 -14.77
N VAL A 271 -9.39 -12.60 -15.16
CA VAL A 271 -8.81 -13.83 -15.70
C VAL A 271 -8.14 -13.53 -17.04
N LEU A 272 -6.90 -14.00 -17.21
CA LEU A 272 -6.18 -13.83 -18.46
C LEU A 272 -6.90 -14.56 -19.61
N PRO A 273 -6.85 -14.03 -20.85
CA PRO A 273 -7.63 -14.59 -21.96
C PRO A 273 -7.41 -16.09 -22.21
N GLN A 274 -6.20 -16.60 -22.00
CA GLN A 274 -5.87 -18.02 -22.17
C GLN A 274 -6.55 -18.96 -21.15
N PHE A 275 -7.08 -18.41 -20.06
CA PHE A 275 -7.75 -19.16 -18.98
C PHE A 275 -9.26 -18.90 -18.93
N LYS A 276 -9.82 -18.17 -19.91
CA LYS A 276 -11.23 -17.75 -19.90
C LYS A 276 -12.22 -18.91 -19.86
N GLU A 277 -11.86 -20.06 -20.42
CA GLU A 277 -12.70 -21.26 -20.46
C GLU A 277 -12.56 -22.15 -19.21
N LEU A 278 -11.69 -21.78 -18.25
CA LEU A 278 -11.58 -22.52 -17.00
C LEU A 278 -12.88 -22.38 -16.18
N PRO A 279 -13.39 -23.48 -15.62
CA PRO A 279 -14.46 -23.42 -14.63
C PRO A 279 -14.11 -22.49 -13.48
N HIS A 280 -15.09 -21.74 -12.96
CA HIS A 280 -14.86 -20.72 -11.93
C HIS A 280 -14.18 -21.28 -10.67
N ASP A 281 -14.49 -22.51 -10.29
CA ASP A 281 -13.92 -23.24 -9.16
C ASP A 281 -12.47 -23.71 -9.39
N GLN A 282 -11.94 -23.60 -10.61
CA GLN A 282 -10.55 -23.90 -10.97
C GLN A 282 -9.72 -22.63 -11.21
N ILE A 283 -10.30 -21.44 -11.04
CA ILE A 283 -9.58 -20.19 -11.22
C ILE A 283 -8.77 -19.89 -9.95
N GLU A 284 -7.47 -19.71 -10.13
CA GLU A 284 -6.51 -19.40 -9.09
C GLU A 284 -5.87 -18.03 -9.38
N GLU A 285 -5.09 -17.49 -8.44
CA GLU A 285 -4.52 -16.15 -8.59
C GLU A 285 -3.59 -16.05 -9.80
N PHE A 286 -2.82 -17.11 -10.10
CA PHE A 286 -1.91 -17.12 -11.24
C PHE A 286 -2.64 -17.17 -12.60
N HIS A 287 -3.95 -17.47 -12.61
CA HIS A 287 -4.79 -17.35 -13.80
C HIS A 287 -5.24 -15.90 -14.07
N ARG A 288 -4.98 -14.96 -13.16
CA ARG A 288 -5.41 -13.55 -13.24
C ARG A 288 -4.26 -12.62 -13.59
N ARG A 289 -4.59 -11.40 -14.03
CA ARG A 289 -3.63 -10.34 -14.39
C ARG A 289 -2.73 -9.94 -13.21
N PRO A 290 -1.42 -10.22 -13.22
CA PRO A 290 -0.59 -10.13 -12.00
C PRO A 290 0.05 -8.76 -11.75
N ASP A 291 0.49 -8.08 -12.81
CA ASP A 291 1.22 -6.80 -12.68
C ASP A 291 0.28 -5.60 -12.47
N PHE A 292 0.91 -4.46 -12.15
CA PHE A 292 0.31 -3.15 -12.05
C PHE A 292 0.27 -2.45 -13.41
N ASP A 293 -0.63 -1.50 -13.54
CA ASP A 293 -0.73 -0.61 -14.70
C ASP A 293 -0.18 0.78 -14.35
N PHE A 294 0.68 1.32 -15.22
CA PHE A 294 1.38 2.58 -14.99
C PHE A 294 0.42 3.77 -14.96
N ASP A 295 -0.55 3.82 -15.89
CA ASP A 295 -1.48 4.95 -16.02
C ASP A 295 -2.49 4.94 -14.88
N ASN A 296 -2.98 3.78 -14.48
CA ASN A 296 -3.79 3.65 -13.27
C ASN A 296 -2.99 4.11 -12.04
N GLY A 297 -1.76 3.62 -11.87
CA GLY A 297 -0.88 3.98 -10.76
C GLY A 297 -0.65 5.49 -10.66
N LYS A 298 -0.48 6.17 -11.80
CA LYS A 298 -0.34 7.63 -11.85
C LYS A 298 -1.55 8.36 -11.24
N ASN A 299 -2.77 7.95 -11.60
CA ASN A 299 -4.02 8.57 -11.14
C ASN A 299 -4.31 8.25 -9.67
N ILE A 300 -3.93 7.07 -9.20
CA ILE A 300 -4.09 6.65 -7.80
C ILE A 300 -3.11 7.40 -6.88
N LEU A 301 -1.91 7.72 -7.36
CA LEU A 301 -0.95 8.56 -6.63
C LEU A 301 -1.50 9.96 -6.33
N ASP A 302 -2.43 10.46 -7.14
CA ASP A 302 -3.03 11.79 -6.98
C ASP A 302 -4.17 11.82 -5.93
N SER A 303 -4.56 10.66 -5.36
CA SER A 303 -5.50 10.60 -4.21
C SER A 303 -5.04 11.36 -2.96
N ILE A 304 -3.77 11.78 -2.88
CA ILE A 304 -3.16 12.43 -1.71
C ILE A 304 -2.82 13.91 -1.93
N LEU A 305 -3.36 14.54 -2.99
CA LEU A 305 -3.00 15.92 -3.29
C LEU A 305 -3.35 16.87 -2.11
N PHE A 306 -2.38 17.67 -1.67
CA PHE A 306 -2.53 18.67 -0.61
C PHE A 306 -3.26 19.91 -1.14
N THR A 307 -3.05 20.24 -2.42
CA THR A 307 -3.83 21.24 -3.13
C THR A 307 -4.78 20.55 -4.10
N SER A 308 -6.09 20.81 -3.98
CA SER A 308 -6.96 20.66 -5.15
C SER A 308 -6.44 21.61 -6.22
N ASN A 309 -6.19 21.13 -7.43
CA ASN A 309 -6.25 22.04 -8.57
C ASN A 309 -7.70 22.50 -8.62
N ASP A 310 -7.96 23.72 -8.15
CA ASP A 310 -9.26 24.37 -8.15
C ASP A 310 -9.94 24.31 -9.53
#